data_AF-A0A2T5JZ77-F1
#
_entry.id   AF-A0A2T5JZ77-F1
#
_cell.length_a   1.000
_cell.length_b   1.000
_cell.length_c   1.000
_cell.angle_alpha   90.00
_cell.angle_beta   90.00
_cell.angle_gamma   90.00
#
_symmetry.space_group_name_H-M   'P 1'
#
loop_
_entity.id
_entity.type
_entity.pdbx_description
1 polymer ?
#
loop_
_entity_poly.entity_id
_entity_poly.type
_entity_poly.pdbx_seq_one_letter_code
_entity_poly.pdbx_strand_id
1 'polypeptide(L)'
;MRGAKGRKAMKAKLVSLKLAPWDLGPLTPAQIAGKRIEEAAEVDPRTGKASNPNRVIRTRRETWVGRYHRQGKLSVEQANIAAELFEAASGLPARDPLAAIVRVDTSGDQDPQVAQVDRRRKFFRMWEEIPTFARPVIQHVVLDDQSLRSLGSWSNAREEARHLDRLQRGLDALSEAWR
;
A
#
# COMPACT_ATOMS: atom_id res chain seq x y z
N MET A 1 -28.89 42.33 -43.24
CA MET A 1 -29.04 41.37 -42.12
C MET A 1 -27.80 41.47 -41.23
N ARG A 2 -27.93 41.98 -40.00
CA ARG A 2 -26.77 42.14 -39.08
C ARG A 2 -26.61 40.86 -38.26
N GLY A 3 -25.46 40.19 -38.42
CA GLY A 3 -25.14 38.93 -37.73
C GLY A 3 -25.01 39.11 -36.21
N ALA A 4 -25.65 38.23 -35.45
CA ALA A 4 -25.62 38.23 -33.99
C ALA A 4 -24.20 37.89 -33.50
N LYS A 5 -23.58 38.80 -32.75
CA LYS A 5 -22.31 38.56 -32.06
C LYS A 5 -22.53 37.52 -30.95
N GLY A 6 -21.98 36.33 -31.13
CA GLY A 6 -21.98 35.28 -30.11
C GLY A 6 -21.33 35.77 -28.81
N ARG A 7 -22.06 35.66 -27.70
CA ARG A 7 -21.53 35.93 -26.35
C ARG A 7 -20.46 34.89 -26.03
N LYS A 8 -19.21 35.33 -25.85
CA LYS A 8 -18.12 34.48 -25.34
C LYS A 8 -18.51 34.02 -23.93
N ALA A 9 -18.60 32.70 -23.72
CA ALA A 9 -18.78 32.13 -22.40
C ALA A 9 -17.56 32.48 -21.54
N MET A 10 -17.74 33.27 -20.49
CA MET A 10 -16.69 33.46 -19.48
C MET A 10 -16.45 32.10 -18.81
N LYS A 11 -15.23 31.58 -18.91
CA LYS A 11 -14.80 30.46 -18.08
C LYS A 11 -14.89 30.91 -16.63
N ALA A 12 -15.75 30.27 -15.83
CA ALA A 12 -15.81 30.48 -14.40
C ALA A 12 -14.40 30.27 -13.83
N LYS A 13 -13.86 31.32 -13.20
CA LYS A 13 -12.57 31.24 -12.52
C LYS A 13 -12.77 30.27 -11.34
N LEU A 14 -12.11 29.11 -11.38
CA LEU A 14 -12.17 28.18 -10.25
C LEU A 14 -11.66 28.91 -9.00
N VAL A 15 -12.52 28.99 -8.00
CA VAL A 15 -12.19 29.54 -6.69
C VAL A 15 -11.35 28.49 -5.98
N SER A 16 -10.02 28.59 -6.03
CA SER A 16 -9.17 27.74 -5.20
C SER A 16 -9.15 28.32 -3.80
N LEU A 17 -9.75 27.62 -2.82
CA LEU A 17 -9.54 27.95 -1.41
C LEU A 17 -8.04 27.82 -1.10
N LYS A 18 -7.47 28.81 -0.38
CA LYS A 18 -6.09 28.68 0.11
C LYS A 18 -6.04 27.45 1.03
N LEU A 19 -5.14 26.51 0.74
CA LEU A 19 -4.91 25.30 1.54
C LEU A 19 -4.73 25.73 3.00
N ALA A 20 -5.65 25.32 3.87
CA ALA A 20 -5.59 25.75 5.25
C ALA A 20 -4.51 24.93 5.97
N PRO A 21 -3.63 25.56 6.77
CA PRO A 21 -2.53 24.86 7.44
C PRO A 21 -2.96 23.72 8.38
N TRP A 22 -4.24 23.65 8.75
CA TRP A 22 -4.78 22.67 9.70
C TRP A 22 -5.22 21.34 9.06
N ASP A 23 -5.42 21.27 7.73
CA ASP A 23 -5.92 20.05 7.06
C ASP A 23 -4.92 18.88 7.07
N LEU A 24 -3.62 19.14 7.23
CA LEU A 24 -2.56 18.12 7.25
C LEU A 24 -1.95 17.88 8.64
N GLY A 25 -2.33 18.69 9.63
CA GLY A 25 -1.59 18.79 10.88
C GLY A 25 -0.12 19.25 10.68
N PRO A 26 0.72 19.16 11.71
CA PRO A 26 2.12 19.54 11.61
C PRO A 26 2.91 18.62 10.66
N LEU A 27 3.44 19.17 9.56
CA LEU A 27 4.33 18.48 8.60
C LEU A 27 5.72 18.19 9.19
N THR A 28 5.76 17.41 10.27
CA THR A 28 6.99 16.98 10.93
C THR A 28 7.48 15.66 10.32
N PRO A 29 8.80 15.38 10.32
CA PRO A 29 9.34 14.09 9.87
C PRO A 29 8.68 12.90 10.56
N ALA A 30 8.37 13.03 11.86
CA ALA A 30 7.68 11.99 12.64
C ALA A 30 6.25 11.73 12.13
N GLN A 31 5.49 12.77 11.77
CA GLN A 31 4.12 12.60 11.26
C GLN A 31 4.06 12.16 9.79
N ILE A 32 5.10 12.45 9.01
CA ILE A 32 5.25 12.03 7.60
C ILE A 32 5.82 10.60 7.51
N ALA A 33 6.53 10.13 8.54
CA ALA A 33 7.11 8.78 8.56
C ALA A 33 6.05 7.71 8.28
N GLY A 34 6.35 6.83 7.32
CA GLY A 34 5.44 5.75 6.91
C GLY A 34 4.22 6.20 6.10
N LYS A 35 4.14 7.49 5.75
CA LYS A 35 3.05 8.05 4.96
C LYS A 35 3.54 8.57 3.61
N ARG A 36 2.67 8.46 2.62
CA ARG A 36 2.83 9.04 1.29
C ARG A 36 1.79 10.13 1.10
N ILE A 37 2.30 11.29 0.72
CA ILE A 37 1.52 12.47 0.37
C ILE A 37 1.19 12.37 -1.12
N GLU A 38 -0.10 12.40 -1.45
CA GLU A 38 -0.59 12.28 -2.82
C GLU A 38 -1.58 13.40 -3.12
N GLU A 39 -1.62 13.83 -4.37
CA GLU A 39 -2.68 14.72 -4.82
C GLU A 39 -4.03 14.00 -4.78
N ALA A 40 -5.04 14.69 -4.26
CA ALA A 40 -6.44 14.27 -4.37
C ALA A 40 -6.99 14.70 -5.74
N ALA A 41 -6.31 14.27 -6.81
CA ALA A 41 -6.71 14.57 -8.17
C ALA A 41 -7.90 13.70 -8.59
N GLU A 42 -8.86 14.31 -9.27
CA GLU A 42 -9.94 13.61 -9.96
C GLU A 42 -9.44 13.24 -11.36
N VAL A 43 -9.53 11.96 -11.71
CA VAL A 43 -9.13 11.45 -13.02
C VAL A 43 -10.37 11.39 -13.89
N ASP A 44 -10.40 12.16 -14.98
CA ASP A 44 -11.48 12.10 -15.96
C ASP A 44 -11.46 10.71 -16.64
N PRO A 45 -12.54 9.91 -16.51
CA PRO A 45 -12.58 8.55 -17.05
C PRO A 45 -12.51 8.48 -18.58
N ARG A 46 -12.83 9.58 -19.29
CA ARG A 46 -12.76 9.63 -20.76
C ARG A 46 -11.39 10.02 -21.29
N THR A 47 -10.66 10.87 -20.57
CA THR A 47 -9.40 11.43 -21.05
C THR A 47 -8.17 10.91 -20.29
N GLY A 48 -8.37 10.26 -19.15
CA GLY A 48 -7.31 9.80 -18.25
C GLY A 48 -6.52 10.94 -17.59
N LYS A 49 -6.93 12.20 -17.80
CA LYS A 49 -6.23 13.36 -17.27
C LYS A 49 -6.62 13.58 -15.82
N ALA A 50 -5.61 13.59 -14.96
CA ALA A 50 -5.76 13.97 -13.55
C ALA A 50 -5.86 15.49 -13.43
N SER A 51 -6.86 15.97 -12.68
CA SER A 51 -7.08 17.38 -12.39
C SER A 51 -7.24 17.58 -10.88
N ASN A 52 -6.41 18.44 -10.28
CA ASN A 52 -6.52 18.84 -8.88
C ASN A 52 -6.49 20.37 -8.74
N PRO A 53 -7.56 21.06 -9.16
CA PRO A 53 -7.55 22.52 -9.21
C PRO A 53 -7.52 23.19 -7.83
N ASN A 54 -8.02 22.49 -6.80
CA ASN A 54 -8.04 22.98 -5.43
C ASN A 54 -6.77 22.64 -4.64
N ARG A 55 -5.81 21.93 -5.26
CA ARG A 55 -4.55 21.48 -4.64
C ARG A 55 -4.78 20.70 -3.35
N VAL A 56 -5.87 19.95 -3.27
CA VAL A 56 -6.18 19.13 -2.11
C VAL A 56 -5.20 17.95 -2.09
N ILE A 57 -4.67 17.66 -0.92
CA ILE A 57 -3.67 16.63 -0.70
C ILE A 57 -4.25 15.59 0.24
N ARG A 58 -4.05 14.31 -0.07
CA ARG A 58 -4.37 13.19 0.81
C ARG A 58 -3.09 12.52 1.27
N THR A 59 -3.15 11.95 2.47
CA THR A 59 -2.04 11.19 3.02
C THR A 59 -2.48 9.75 3.20
N ARG A 60 -1.76 8.81 2.60
CA ARG A 60 -1.99 7.37 2.79
C ARG A 60 -0.80 6.72 3.49
N ARG A 61 -1.03 5.64 4.23
CA ARG A 61 0.08 4.80 4.73
C ARG A 61 0.73 4.09 3.55
N GLU A 62 2.05 4.09 3.50
CA GLU A 62 2.85 3.37 2.50
C GLU A 62 3.62 2.27 3.22
N THR A 63 3.35 1.01 2.85
CA THR A 63 4.10 -0.14 3.35
C THR A 63 5.52 -0.15 2.81
N TRP A 64 6.44 -0.84 3.47
CA TRP A 64 7.83 -0.99 3.01
C TRP A 64 7.92 -1.72 1.69
N VAL A 65 7.06 -2.71 1.44
CA VAL A 65 6.93 -3.37 0.13
C VAL A 65 6.59 -2.34 -0.94
N GLY A 66 5.57 -1.51 -0.71
CA GLY A 66 5.16 -0.45 -1.65
C GLY A 66 6.27 0.56 -1.89
N ARG A 67 7.01 0.93 -0.83
CA ARG A 67 8.17 1.81 -0.92
C ARG A 67 9.31 1.20 -1.74
N TYR A 68 9.63 -0.08 -1.54
CA TYR A 68 10.69 -0.76 -2.27
C TYR A 68 10.35 -0.99 -3.74
N HIS A 69 9.09 -1.34 -4.05
CA HIS A 69 8.60 -1.38 -5.42
C HIS A 69 8.74 -0.01 -6.11
N ARG A 70 8.32 1.08 -5.45
CA ARG A 70 8.50 2.44 -5.99
C ARG A 70 9.96 2.84 -6.20
N GLN A 71 10.87 2.35 -5.36
CA GLN A 71 12.30 2.55 -5.50
C GLN A 71 12.94 1.69 -6.62
N GLY A 72 12.17 0.82 -7.28
CA GLY A 72 12.68 -0.13 -8.26
C GLY A 72 13.47 -1.29 -7.65
N LYS A 73 13.38 -1.49 -6.32
CA LYS A 73 14.04 -2.58 -5.61
C LYS A 73 13.27 -3.89 -5.68
N LEU A 74 11.96 -3.83 -5.92
CA LEU A 74 11.11 -5.01 -6.12
C LEU A 74 10.43 -4.92 -7.48
N SER A 75 10.24 -6.07 -8.12
CA SER A 75 9.43 -6.18 -9.34
C SER A 75 7.94 -6.07 -9.01
N VAL A 76 7.10 -5.89 -10.04
CA VAL A 76 5.65 -5.87 -9.90
C VAL A 76 5.14 -7.22 -9.36
N GLU A 77 5.65 -8.33 -9.90
CA GLU A 77 5.28 -9.68 -9.46
C GLU A 77 5.63 -9.90 -7.98
N GLN A 78 6.86 -9.53 -7.57
CA GLN A 78 7.29 -9.58 -6.17
C GLN A 78 6.41 -8.73 -5.25
N ALA A 79 6.03 -7.53 -5.68
CA ALA A 79 5.17 -6.64 -4.91
C ALA A 79 3.74 -7.22 -4.76
N ASN A 80 3.20 -7.83 -5.82
CA ASN A 80 1.88 -8.44 -5.81
C ASN A 80 1.82 -9.67 -4.89
N ILE A 81 2.78 -10.59 -5.00
CA ILE A 81 2.80 -11.79 -4.15
C ILE A 81 3.05 -11.44 -2.68
N ALA A 82 3.85 -10.40 -2.40
CA ALA A 82 4.03 -9.88 -1.05
C ALA A 82 2.73 -9.29 -0.48
N ALA A 83 1.95 -8.56 -1.29
CA ALA A 83 0.63 -8.06 -0.88
C ALA A 83 -0.34 -9.22 -0.62
N GLU A 84 -0.35 -10.24 -1.46
CA GLU A 84 -1.17 -11.44 -1.28
C GLU A 84 -0.82 -12.21 0.01
N LEU A 85 0.47 -12.36 0.31
CA LEU A 85 0.95 -12.96 1.56
C LEU A 85 0.51 -12.13 2.77
N PHE A 86 0.62 -10.79 2.68
CA PHE A 86 0.17 -9.89 3.74
C PHE A 86 -1.33 -10.00 4.00
N GLU A 87 -2.13 -10.04 2.94
CA GLU A 87 -3.59 -10.22 3.04
C GLU A 87 -3.95 -11.59 3.62
N ALA A 88 -3.27 -12.67 3.20
CA ALA A 88 -3.48 -14.00 3.77
C ALA A 88 -3.18 -14.03 5.28
N ALA A 89 -2.12 -13.34 5.71
CA ALA A 89 -1.74 -13.22 7.12
C ALA A 89 -2.77 -12.45 7.98
N SER A 90 -3.73 -11.72 7.39
CA SER A 90 -4.87 -11.15 8.14
C SER A 90 -5.79 -12.21 8.77
N GLY A 91 -5.73 -13.46 8.28
CA GLY A 91 -6.44 -14.59 8.89
C GLY A 91 -5.88 -15.04 10.24
N LEU A 92 -4.72 -14.52 10.68
CA LEU A 92 -4.11 -14.88 11.95
C LEU A 92 -4.81 -14.18 13.14
N PRO A 93 -5.20 -14.91 14.20
CA PRO A 93 -5.94 -14.33 15.34
C PRO A 93 -5.20 -13.20 16.07
N ALA A 94 -3.86 -13.28 16.14
CA ALA A 94 -3.04 -12.28 16.83
C ALA A 94 -2.87 -10.97 16.05
N ARG A 95 -3.23 -10.96 14.75
CA ARG A 95 -2.93 -9.84 13.85
C ARG A 95 -4.08 -8.85 13.73
N ASP A 96 -5.31 -9.28 13.99
CA ASP A 96 -6.48 -8.40 14.04
C ASP A 96 -7.22 -8.54 15.38
N PRO A 97 -6.81 -7.79 16.41
CA PRO A 97 -7.52 -7.77 17.68
C PRO A 97 -8.92 -7.12 17.59
N LEU A 98 -9.22 -6.39 16.51
CA LEU A 98 -10.51 -5.74 16.28
C LEU A 98 -11.48 -6.62 15.47
N ALA A 99 -10.99 -7.59 14.68
CA ALA A 99 -11.83 -8.59 14.00
C ALA A 99 -12.75 -9.35 14.97
N ALA A 100 -12.30 -9.57 16.21
CA ALA A 100 -13.11 -10.18 17.25
C ALA A 100 -14.24 -9.27 17.77
N ILE A 101 -14.08 -7.94 17.63
CA ILE A 101 -14.99 -6.92 18.17
C ILE A 101 -16.02 -6.49 17.12
N VAL A 102 -15.64 -6.47 15.84
CA VAL A 102 -16.49 -6.07 14.72
C VAL A 102 -17.28 -7.27 14.21
N ARG A 103 -18.15 -7.84 15.07
CA ARG A 103 -19.29 -8.64 14.59
C ARG A 103 -20.33 -7.67 14.06
N VAL A 104 -20.13 -7.18 12.84
CA VAL A 104 -21.20 -6.52 12.08
C VAL A 104 -22.08 -7.64 11.57
N ASP A 105 -23.37 -7.58 11.89
CA ASP A 105 -24.40 -8.46 11.33
C ASP A 105 -24.54 -8.17 9.82
N THR A 106 -23.55 -8.58 9.04
CA THR A 106 -23.61 -8.52 7.58
C THR A 106 -24.48 -9.68 7.12
N SER A 107 -25.68 -9.35 6.64
CA SER A 107 -26.60 -10.27 5.95
C SER A 107 -26.06 -10.65 4.57
N GLY A 108 -24.90 -11.32 4.53
CA GLY A 108 -24.28 -11.86 3.32
C GLY A 108 -24.24 -13.38 3.35
N ASP A 109 -24.34 -14.00 2.18
CA ASP A 109 -24.36 -15.45 1.96
C ASP A 109 -23.05 -16.19 2.37
N GLN A 110 -22.02 -15.45 2.81
CA GLN A 110 -20.73 -16.04 3.21
C GLN A 110 -20.39 -15.68 4.65
N ASP A 111 -20.20 -16.73 5.46
CA ASP A 111 -19.80 -16.61 6.85
C ASP A 111 -18.38 -16.00 6.94
N PRO A 112 -18.20 -14.84 7.59
CA PRO A 112 -16.91 -14.19 7.73
C PRO A 112 -15.86 -15.07 8.44
N GLN A 113 -16.29 -16.03 9.27
CA GLN A 113 -15.39 -16.98 9.93
C GLN A 113 -14.78 -17.96 8.91
N VAL A 114 -15.57 -18.38 7.92
CA VAL A 114 -15.07 -19.27 6.84
C VAL A 114 -14.00 -18.54 6.02
N ALA A 115 -14.26 -17.28 5.65
CA ALA A 115 -13.28 -16.46 4.94
C ALA A 115 -11.98 -16.26 5.76
N GLN A 116 -12.09 -16.09 7.08
CA GLN A 116 -10.92 -15.99 7.96
C GLN A 116 -10.11 -17.29 8.00
N VAL A 117 -10.77 -18.43 8.12
CA VAL A 117 -10.14 -19.76 8.09
C VAL A 117 -9.43 -20.00 6.75
N ASP A 118 -10.06 -19.63 5.64
CA ASP A 118 -9.47 -19.79 4.31
C ASP A 118 -8.24 -18.92 4.11
N ARG A 119 -8.27 -17.66 4.58
CA ARG A 119 -7.08 -16.80 4.60
C ARG A 119 -5.96 -17.39 5.44
N ARG A 120 -6.29 -17.92 6.63
CA ARG A 120 -5.30 -18.57 7.52
C ARG A 120 -4.68 -19.80 6.87
N ARG A 121 -5.48 -20.64 6.21
CA ARG A 121 -4.99 -21.82 5.47
C ARG A 121 -4.09 -21.40 4.32
N LYS A 122 -4.51 -20.39 3.56
CA LYS A 122 -3.70 -19.81 2.48
C LYS A 122 -2.37 -19.30 3.00
N PHE A 123 -2.36 -18.58 4.12
CA PHE A 123 -1.14 -18.07 4.73
C PHE A 123 -0.15 -19.19 5.04
N PHE A 124 -0.58 -20.26 5.71
CA PHE A 124 0.32 -21.37 6.04
C PHE A 124 0.88 -22.06 4.79
N ARG A 125 0.05 -22.27 3.76
CA ARG A 125 0.52 -22.81 2.48
C ARG A 125 1.56 -21.90 1.83
N MET A 126 1.30 -20.60 1.76
CA MET A 126 2.29 -19.64 1.23
C MET A 126 3.56 -19.64 2.08
N TRP A 127 3.43 -19.71 3.41
CA TRP A 127 4.55 -19.68 4.34
C TRP A 127 5.47 -20.90 4.23
N GLU A 128 4.90 -22.06 3.94
CA GLU A 128 5.65 -23.30 3.71
C GLU A 128 6.55 -23.21 2.47
N GLU A 129 6.06 -22.60 1.39
CA GLU A 129 6.81 -22.40 0.13
C GLU A 129 7.98 -21.42 0.27
N ILE A 130 7.99 -20.56 1.29
CA ILE A 130 9.06 -19.59 1.47
C ILE A 130 10.36 -20.30 1.88
N PRO A 131 11.47 -20.11 1.13
CA PRO A 131 12.77 -20.67 1.49
C PRO A 131 13.22 -20.21 2.88
N THR A 132 13.78 -21.14 3.66
CA THR A 132 14.17 -20.89 5.06
C THR A 132 15.12 -19.70 5.24
N PHE A 133 16.02 -19.46 4.29
CA PHE A 133 16.96 -18.32 4.33
C PHE A 133 16.27 -16.96 4.17
N ALA A 134 15.09 -16.92 3.54
CA ALA A 134 14.36 -15.68 3.23
C ALA A 134 13.27 -15.37 4.28
N ARG A 135 12.82 -16.39 5.04
CA ARG A 135 11.75 -16.26 6.05
C ARG A 135 11.95 -15.08 7.02
N PRO A 136 13.14 -14.85 7.62
CA PRO A 136 13.32 -13.74 8.56
C PRO A 136 13.13 -12.37 7.89
N VAL A 137 13.56 -12.24 6.64
CA VAL A 137 13.48 -10.98 5.90
C VAL A 137 12.05 -10.72 5.42
N ILE A 138 11.36 -11.77 4.96
CA ILE A 138 9.95 -11.68 4.56
C ILE A 138 9.06 -11.38 5.77
N GLN A 139 9.28 -12.03 6.90
CA GLN A 139 8.58 -11.71 8.15
C GLN A 139 8.73 -10.22 8.48
N HIS A 140 9.97 -9.74 8.52
CA HIS A 140 10.28 -8.38 8.93
C HIS A 140 9.73 -7.30 7.99
N VAL A 141 9.89 -7.49 6.67
CA VAL A 141 9.49 -6.48 5.68
C VAL A 141 8.03 -6.60 5.28
N VAL A 142 7.56 -7.82 5.01
CA VAL A 142 6.21 -8.05 4.51
C VAL A 142 5.24 -8.09 5.69
N LEU A 143 5.50 -8.90 6.72
CA LEU A 143 4.51 -9.10 7.78
C LEU A 143 4.55 -8.00 8.85
N ASP A 144 5.74 -7.59 9.28
CA ASP A 144 5.90 -6.61 10.36
C ASP A 144 5.96 -5.16 9.85
N ASP A 145 5.94 -4.97 8.52
CA ASP A 145 6.06 -3.67 7.84
C ASP A 145 7.23 -2.83 8.37
N GLN A 146 8.42 -3.44 8.39
CA GLN A 146 9.66 -2.80 8.84
C GLN A 146 10.71 -2.69 7.75
N SER A 147 11.66 -1.77 7.94
CA SER A 147 12.75 -1.55 7.00
C SER A 147 13.80 -2.66 7.08
N LEU A 148 14.45 -3.00 5.96
CA LEU A 148 15.63 -3.88 5.98
C LEU A 148 16.76 -3.36 6.89
N ARG A 149 16.83 -2.05 7.13
CA ARG A 149 17.83 -1.43 8.00
C ARG A 149 17.60 -1.70 9.49
N SER A 150 16.37 -2.02 9.89
CA SER A 150 16.04 -2.33 11.29
C SER A 150 16.19 -3.81 11.63
N LEU A 151 16.55 -4.65 10.65
CA LEU A 151 16.75 -6.10 10.86
C LEU A 151 18.11 -6.42 11.52
N GLY A 152 19.10 -5.54 11.36
CA GLY A 152 20.44 -5.70 11.93
C GLY A 152 20.70 -4.76 13.11
N SER A 153 21.71 -5.08 13.92
CA SER A 153 22.13 -4.24 15.05
C SER A 153 22.82 -2.94 14.60
N TRP A 154 23.34 -2.89 13.37
CA TRP A 154 24.04 -1.75 12.79
C TRP A 154 23.59 -1.51 11.35
N SER A 155 23.33 -0.25 10.97
CA SER A 155 22.95 0.10 9.59
C SER A 155 24.17 0.02 8.66
N ASN A 156 24.51 -1.17 8.17
CA ASN A 156 25.54 -1.38 7.15
C ASN A 156 24.92 -1.60 5.77
N ALA A 157 25.38 -0.83 4.76
CA ALA A 157 24.91 -0.95 3.38
C ALA A 157 25.11 -2.36 2.78
N ARG A 158 26.19 -3.06 3.18
CA ARG A 158 26.47 -4.42 2.71
C ARG A 158 25.47 -5.44 3.27
N GLU A 159 25.04 -5.25 4.51
CA GLU A 159 24.03 -6.11 5.14
C GLU A 159 22.65 -5.84 4.54
N GLU A 160 22.28 -4.57 4.35
CA GLU A 160 21.04 -4.20 3.67
C GLU A 160 20.96 -4.84 2.28
N ALA A 161 22.04 -4.81 1.49
CA ALA A 161 22.08 -5.44 0.17
C ALA A 161 21.91 -6.97 0.25
N ARG A 162 22.52 -7.63 1.23
CA ARG A 162 22.34 -9.08 1.45
C ARG A 162 20.90 -9.43 1.85
N HIS A 163 20.28 -8.62 2.71
CA HIS A 163 18.89 -8.85 3.08
C HIS A 163 17.95 -8.55 1.90
N LEU A 164 18.23 -7.54 1.09
CA LEU A 164 17.48 -7.26 -0.12
C LEU A 164 17.55 -8.42 -1.12
N ASP A 165 18.73 -8.99 -1.36
CA ASP A 165 18.91 -10.19 -2.20
C ASP A 165 18.08 -11.37 -1.68
N ARG A 166 18.13 -11.63 -0.37
CA ARG A 166 17.32 -12.69 0.27
C ARG A 166 15.82 -12.44 0.13
N LEU A 167 15.40 -11.18 0.26
CA LEU A 167 13.99 -10.79 0.08
C LEU A 167 13.54 -11.06 -1.35
N GLN A 168 14.29 -10.56 -2.34
CA GLN A 168 13.98 -10.73 -3.76
C GLN A 168 13.88 -12.21 -4.12
N ARG A 169 14.92 -13.00 -3.81
CA ARG A 169 14.94 -14.45 -4.09
C ARG A 169 13.84 -15.23 -3.38
N GLY A 170 13.48 -14.80 -2.17
CA GLY A 170 12.37 -15.41 -1.42
C GLY A 170 11.01 -15.11 -2.03
N LEU A 171 10.80 -13.87 -2.50
CA LEU A 171 9.57 -13.47 -3.18
C LEU A 171 9.48 -14.06 -4.59
N ASP A 172 10.59 -14.22 -5.29
CA ASP A 172 10.63 -14.91 -6.60
C ASP A 172 10.22 -16.37 -6.45
N ALA A 173 10.83 -17.10 -5.50
CA ALA A 173 10.47 -18.49 -5.21
C ALA A 173 8.98 -18.64 -4.84
N LEU A 174 8.45 -17.71 -4.04
CA LEU A 174 7.04 -17.70 -3.68
C LEU A 174 6.14 -17.39 -4.89
N SER A 175 6.54 -16.44 -5.73
CA SER A 175 5.81 -16.08 -6.95
C SER A 175 5.81 -17.22 -7.97
N GLU A 176 6.90 -17.99 -8.07
CA GLU A 176 6.98 -19.16 -8.95
C GLU A 176 6.08 -20.30 -8.46
N ALA A 177 6.02 -20.53 -7.15
CA ALA A 177 5.18 -21.57 -6.55
C ALA A 177 3.66 -21.27 -6.64
N TRP A 178 3.28 -19.99 -6.75
CA TRP A 178 1.88 -19.53 -6.75
C TRP A 178 1.43 -18.94 -8.10
N ARG A 179 2.17 -19.21 -9.17
CA ARG A 179 1.89 -18.73 -10.52
C ARG A 179 0.70 -19.44 -11.17
#